data_AF-A0A8C6UY03-F1
#
_entry.id   AF-A0A8C6UY03-F1
#
_cell.length_a   1.000
_cell.length_b   1.000
_cell.length_c   1.000
_cell.angle_alpha   90.00
_cell.angle_beta   90.00
_cell.angle_gamma   90.00
#
_symmetry.space_group_name_H-M   'P 1'
#
loop_
_entity.id
_entity.type
_entity.pdbx_description
1 polymer ?
#
loop_
_entity_poly.entity_id
_entity_poly.type
_entity_poly.pdbx_seq_one_letter_code
_entity_poly.pdbx_strand_id
1 'polypeptide(L)'
;VFVFLVTFKYATKAKIPRCPATCSCTKDSAFCVDTKAIPKSFPPGIISLTMVNAAFTTIPEGAFSHLNLLQFLLLNSNTFTMINDDAFAGLSHLQYLFIENNDIQALSKHTFRGLKSLTHLSLSNNNLQTLPRDLFKNLDILTDLDLRGNSFHCDCKVKWLVDWIEKTNTTVPAVYCASPFEFQGRRIHDLAPRDFNCISADFAVYETFPFHSVSVESYNFNDDQFVAFAQTDTGYCTAYVWDHVEMVFRKFHNITSRSAVYCKPVVINNTLHMVVAQLFGGSHIYKWEEGPQRFIKIQDIDTTRVRKPNFVETFLLDGEWYFVVADSSKAGSTSIYRWNSNGFYSHQSLHPWHRDTHVEYIDAGGKPHLILSSAQKQFTFHSQITEMADVQMVKHFWVRRALYLCLTRFIGDSKIMRWEGQRFVEIQTLPSRGSMVVYPFTVGPRQYLILGSDFSFSRVYLWDDLTQRFKPFQELNMRAPRAFSLISVDNKDILLAASFKGNTLAYQHLLVDLSAK
;
A
#
# COMPACT_ATOMS: atom_id res chain seq x y z
N VAL A 1 -26.69 54.77 -54.22
CA VAL A 1 -27.99 54.07 -54.16
C VAL A 1 -27.71 52.61 -53.91
N PHE A 2 -27.94 52.11 -52.70
CA PHE A 2 -27.86 50.68 -52.40
C PHE A 2 -29.27 50.21 -52.02
N VAL A 3 -29.84 49.36 -52.88
CA VAL A 3 -31.14 48.72 -52.66
C VAL A 3 -30.88 47.37 -52.01
N PHE A 4 -31.37 47.18 -50.79
CA PHE A 4 -31.38 45.86 -50.14
C PHE A 4 -32.67 45.13 -50.52
N LEU A 5 -32.52 43.96 -51.13
CA LEU A 5 -33.62 43.04 -51.40
C LEU A 5 -33.81 42.14 -50.18
N VAL A 6 -34.84 42.39 -49.38
CA VAL A 6 -35.25 41.51 -48.29
C VAL A 6 -36.16 40.42 -48.88
N THR A 7 -35.65 39.19 -48.96
CA THR A 7 -36.47 38.02 -49.29
C THR A 7 -37.10 37.47 -48.02
N PHE A 8 -38.43 37.55 -47.91
CA PHE A 8 -39.18 36.78 -46.91
C PHE A 8 -39.12 35.30 -47.28
N LYS A 9 -38.38 34.50 -46.50
CA LYS A 9 -38.56 33.05 -46.50
C LYS A 9 -39.90 32.75 -45.85
N TYR A 10 -40.85 32.25 -46.63
CA TYR A 10 -42.03 31.57 -46.08
C TYR A 10 -41.55 30.47 -45.13
N ALA A 11 -41.94 30.55 -43.86
CA ALA A 11 -41.79 29.46 -42.92
C ALA A 11 -42.62 28.28 -43.44
N THR A 12 -41.95 27.26 -43.99
CA THR A 12 -42.59 25.99 -44.28
C THR A 12 -43.12 25.44 -42.96
N LYS A 13 -44.40 25.04 -42.91
CA LYS A 13 -44.98 24.31 -41.78
C LYS A 13 -43.99 23.22 -41.37
N ALA A 14 -43.45 23.30 -40.15
CA ALA A 14 -42.56 22.28 -39.63
C ALA A 14 -43.26 20.92 -39.76
N LYS A 15 -42.64 19.98 -40.48
CA LYS A 15 -43.16 18.62 -40.59
C LYS A 15 -43.26 18.07 -39.18
N ILE A 16 -44.48 17.72 -38.76
CA ILE A 16 -44.72 17.09 -37.46
C ILE A 16 -43.82 15.84 -37.41
N PRO A 17 -42.89 15.75 -36.44
CA PRO A 17 -42.02 14.60 -36.34
C PRO A 17 -42.86 13.32 -36.18
N ARG A 18 -42.53 12.32 -36.99
CA ARG A 18 -43.29 11.07 -37.09
C ARG A 18 -42.87 10.12 -35.98
N CYS A 19 -43.78 9.23 -35.60
CA CYS A 19 -43.46 8.11 -34.72
C CYS A 19 -42.38 7.22 -35.38
N PRO A 20 -41.34 6.79 -34.65
CA PRO A 20 -40.34 5.85 -35.17
C PRO A 20 -40.97 4.52 -35.61
N ALA A 21 -40.37 3.86 -36.61
CA ALA A 21 -40.89 2.61 -37.15
C ALA A 21 -40.92 1.45 -36.14
N THR A 22 -40.01 1.46 -35.16
CA THR A 22 -39.89 0.46 -34.10
C THR A 22 -40.69 0.84 -32.84
N CYS A 23 -41.56 1.84 -32.93
CA CYS A 23 -42.33 2.34 -31.80
C CYS A 23 -43.82 2.47 -32.16
N SER A 24 -44.66 2.27 -31.15
CA SER A 24 -46.07 2.62 -31.16
C SER A 24 -46.26 3.89 -30.36
N CYS A 25 -46.75 4.97 -30.98
CA CYS A 25 -46.93 6.26 -30.33
C CYS A 25 -48.40 6.65 -30.25
N THR A 26 -48.78 7.20 -29.11
CA THR A 26 -50.04 7.93 -28.90
C THR A 26 -49.76 9.44 -28.90
N LYS A 27 -50.67 10.24 -28.33
CA LYS A 27 -50.48 11.69 -28.18
C LYS A 27 -49.37 12.02 -27.17
N ASP A 28 -49.24 11.21 -26.14
CA ASP A 28 -48.46 11.51 -24.93
C ASP A 28 -47.53 10.36 -24.52
N SER A 29 -47.69 9.16 -25.10
CA SER A 29 -46.86 7.99 -24.83
C SER A 29 -46.21 7.40 -26.08
N ALA A 30 -45.01 6.84 -25.91
CA ALA A 30 -44.32 6.06 -26.93
C ALA A 30 -43.80 4.74 -26.33
N PHE A 31 -44.11 3.63 -27.00
CA PHE A 31 -43.66 2.29 -26.63
C PHE A 31 -42.81 1.71 -27.75
N CYS A 32 -41.53 1.48 -27.48
CA CYS A 32 -40.55 1.04 -28.46
C CYS A 32 -40.05 -0.38 -28.15
N VAL A 33 -39.97 -1.20 -29.20
CA VAL A 33 -39.48 -2.58 -29.12
C VAL A 33 -38.47 -2.82 -30.22
N ASP A 34 -37.41 -3.59 -29.95
CA ASP A 34 -36.39 -3.98 -30.94
C ASP A 34 -35.68 -2.79 -31.61
N THR A 35 -35.54 -1.68 -30.87
CA THR A 35 -34.84 -0.48 -31.37
C THR A 35 -33.34 -0.73 -31.49
N LYS A 36 -32.77 -0.46 -32.68
CA LYS A 36 -31.31 -0.52 -32.92
C LYS A 36 -30.52 0.64 -32.33
N ALA A 37 -31.17 1.77 -32.11
CA ALA A 37 -30.61 2.96 -31.51
C ALA A 37 -31.75 3.80 -30.91
N ILE A 38 -31.41 4.73 -30.02
CA ILE A 38 -32.36 5.68 -29.45
C ILE A 38 -32.93 6.55 -30.58
N PRO A 39 -34.24 6.50 -30.87
CA PRO A 39 -34.82 7.27 -31.96
C PRO A 39 -34.67 8.77 -31.71
N LYS A 40 -34.35 9.53 -32.75
CA LYS A 40 -34.16 11.00 -32.67
C LYS A 40 -35.42 11.81 -32.96
N SER A 41 -36.49 11.16 -33.40
CA SER A 41 -37.73 11.81 -33.84
C SER A 41 -38.92 11.14 -33.17
N PHE A 42 -39.62 11.88 -32.32
CA PHE A 42 -40.88 11.48 -31.71
C PHE A 42 -41.94 12.56 -31.97
N PRO A 43 -43.23 12.23 -31.94
CA PRO A 43 -44.29 13.23 -31.96
C PRO A 43 -44.08 14.30 -30.87
N PRO A 44 -44.48 15.56 -31.12
CA PRO A 44 -44.36 16.59 -30.10
C PRO A 44 -45.32 16.28 -28.94
N GLY A 45 -44.84 16.42 -27.69
CA GLY A 45 -45.68 16.26 -26.49
C GLY A 45 -45.63 14.88 -25.83
N ILE A 46 -44.72 13.99 -26.24
CA ILE A 46 -44.48 12.74 -25.50
C ILE A 46 -43.98 13.06 -24.09
N ILE A 47 -44.69 12.55 -23.09
CA ILE A 47 -44.37 12.64 -21.66
C ILE A 47 -44.00 11.28 -21.07
N SER A 48 -44.34 10.18 -21.73
CA SER A 48 -44.04 8.82 -21.29
C SER A 48 -43.35 8.02 -22.40
N LEU A 49 -42.17 7.46 -22.10
CA LEU A 49 -41.41 6.62 -23.02
C LEU A 49 -41.09 5.29 -22.36
N THR A 50 -41.37 4.20 -23.07
CA THR A 50 -40.96 2.85 -22.68
C THR A 50 -40.14 2.21 -23.79
N MET A 51 -39.00 1.62 -23.44
CA MET A 51 -38.14 0.88 -24.36
C MET A 51 -37.86 -0.51 -23.80
N VAL A 52 -38.13 -1.53 -24.62
CA VAL A 52 -37.95 -2.94 -24.30
C VAL A 52 -37.18 -3.64 -25.41
N ASN A 53 -36.30 -4.57 -25.06
CA ASN A 53 -35.51 -5.38 -25.99
C ASN A 53 -34.71 -4.54 -27.02
N ALA A 54 -34.11 -3.44 -26.57
CA ALA A 54 -33.23 -2.64 -27.40
C ALA A 54 -31.97 -3.43 -27.80
N ALA A 55 -31.53 -3.27 -29.05
CA ALA A 55 -30.37 -3.97 -29.61
C ALA A 55 -29.04 -3.22 -29.40
N PHE A 56 -29.06 -2.07 -28.70
CA PHE A 56 -27.87 -1.33 -28.31
C PHE A 56 -27.57 -1.52 -26.84
N THR A 57 -26.31 -1.39 -26.44
CA THR A 57 -25.83 -1.72 -25.09
C THR A 57 -25.41 -0.50 -24.27
N THR A 58 -25.37 0.69 -24.87
CA THR A 58 -24.89 1.92 -24.22
C THR A 58 -25.87 3.07 -24.38
N ILE A 59 -26.10 3.82 -23.31
CA ILE A 59 -26.85 5.08 -23.34
C ILE A 59 -25.86 6.26 -23.34
N PRO A 60 -25.73 7.00 -24.45
CA PRO A 60 -24.79 8.11 -24.56
C PRO A 60 -25.29 9.36 -23.82
N GLU A 61 -24.38 10.34 -23.65
CA GLU A 61 -24.69 11.67 -23.12
C GLU A 61 -25.86 12.31 -23.87
N GLY A 62 -26.80 12.91 -23.12
CA GLY A 62 -27.92 13.66 -23.69
C GLY A 62 -28.82 12.85 -24.62
N ALA A 63 -28.83 11.51 -24.49
CA ALA A 63 -29.57 10.59 -25.34
C ALA A 63 -31.04 10.98 -25.56
N PHE A 64 -31.67 11.53 -24.52
CA PHE A 64 -33.09 11.89 -24.50
C PHE A 64 -33.32 13.40 -24.46
N SER A 65 -32.29 14.22 -24.69
CA SER A 65 -32.34 15.70 -24.57
C SER A 65 -33.42 16.37 -25.43
N HIS A 66 -33.83 15.72 -26.53
CA HIS A 66 -34.90 16.19 -27.42
C HIS A 66 -36.32 15.95 -26.87
N LEU A 67 -36.47 15.18 -25.77
CA LEU A 67 -37.72 14.87 -25.08
C LEU A 67 -37.81 15.64 -23.75
N ASN A 68 -37.64 16.96 -23.80
CA ASN A 68 -37.58 17.83 -22.61
C ASN A 68 -38.87 17.88 -21.74
N LEU A 69 -39.99 17.35 -22.25
CA LEU A 69 -41.27 17.24 -21.53
C LEU A 69 -41.46 15.87 -20.85
N LEU A 70 -40.50 14.95 -20.97
CA LEU A 70 -40.63 13.59 -20.45
C LEU A 70 -40.78 13.60 -18.92
N GLN A 71 -41.79 12.88 -18.44
CA GLN A 71 -42.12 12.68 -17.03
C GLN A 71 -41.90 11.23 -16.58
N PHE A 72 -42.02 10.27 -17.50
CA PHE A 72 -41.85 8.84 -17.25
C PHE A 72 -40.92 8.20 -18.29
N LEU A 73 -39.90 7.49 -17.83
CA LEU A 73 -38.99 6.71 -18.67
C LEU A 73 -38.80 5.30 -18.09
N LEU A 74 -39.21 4.28 -18.85
CA LEU A 74 -39.00 2.87 -18.52
C LEU A 74 -38.05 2.22 -19.54
N LEU A 75 -36.93 1.70 -19.03
CA LEU A 75 -35.89 1.00 -19.75
C LEU A 75 -35.80 -0.42 -19.18
N ASN A 76 -36.66 -1.32 -19.65
CA ASN A 76 -36.83 -2.65 -19.08
C ASN A 76 -36.41 -3.77 -20.05
N SER A 77 -35.74 -4.80 -19.52
CA SER A 77 -35.35 -6.00 -20.29
C SER A 77 -34.54 -5.64 -21.54
N ASN A 78 -33.51 -4.80 -21.39
CA ASN A 78 -32.51 -4.53 -22.43
C ASN A 78 -31.15 -5.08 -22.00
N THR A 79 -30.19 -5.12 -22.92
CA THR A 79 -28.83 -5.61 -22.67
C THR A 79 -27.86 -4.46 -22.40
N PHE A 80 -28.34 -3.40 -21.72
CA PHE A 80 -27.49 -2.26 -21.41
C PHE A 80 -26.39 -2.66 -20.42
N THR A 81 -25.15 -2.33 -20.77
CA THR A 81 -23.96 -2.58 -19.95
C THR A 81 -23.35 -1.28 -19.42
N MET A 82 -23.64 -0.15 -20.06
CA MET A 82 -23.05 1.16 -19.71
C MET A 82 -24.04 2.31 -19.90
N ILE A 83 -24.09 3.22 -18.92
CA ILE A 83 -24.77 4.52 -19.02
C ILE A 83 -23.72 5.59 -18.81
N ASN A 84 -23.55 6.47 -19.79
CA ASN A 84 -22.52 7.51 -19.74
C ASN A 84 -22.91 8.66 -18.79
N ASP A 85 -21.92 9.50 -18.46
CA ASP A 85 -22.18 10.77 -17.79
C ASP A 85 -23.23 11.59 -18.56
N ASP A 86 -24.12 12.26 -17.82
CA ASP A 86 -25.11 13.16 -18.38
C ASP A 86 -26.06 12.50 -19.41
N ALA A 87 -26.22 11.16 -19.37
CA ALA A 87 -27.09 10.40 -20.28
C ALA A 87 -28.55 10.91 -20.31
N PHE A 88 -29.05 11.37 -19.18
CA PHE A 88 -30.41 11.89 -19.02
C PHE A 88 -30.46 13.43 -18.97
N ALA A 89 -29.40 14.11 -19.42
CA ALA A 89 -29.37 15.57 -19.45
C ALA A 89 -30.49 16.15 -20.34
N GLY A 90 -31.08 17.25 -19.87
CA GLY A 90 -32.22 17.91 -20.53
C GLY A 90 -33.61 17.42 -20.07
N LEU A 91 -33.68 16.34 -19.28
CA LEU A 91 -34.94 15.79 -18.76
C LEU A 91 -35.35 16.42 -17.41
N SER A 92 -35.48 17.74 -17.34
CA SER A 92 -35.76 18.46 -16.09
C SER A 92 -37.12 18.15 -15.45
N HIS A 93 -38.09 17.64 -16.23
CA HIS A 93 -39.45 17.29 -15.80
C HIS A 93 -39.62 15.81 -15.45
N LEU A 94 -38.56 15.00 -15.56
CA LEU A 94 -38.64 13.56 -15.33
C LEU A 94 -38.92 13.27 -13.86
N GLN A 95 -39.98 12.51 -13.58
CA GLN A 95 -40.43 12.14 -12.24
C GLN A 95 -40.17 10.66 -11.96
N TYR A 96 -40.35 9.80 -12.96
CA TYR A 96 -40.20 8.35 -12.85
C TYR A 96 -39.13 7.87 -13.83
N LEU A 97 -38.07 7.26 -13.30
CA LEU A 97 -37.00 6.65 -14.08
C LEU A 97 -36.80 5.22 -13.61
N PHE A 98 -37.17 4.26 -14.46
CA PHE A 98 -37.06 2.84 -14.18
C PHE A 98 -36.11 2.19 -15.17
N ILE A 99 -34.97 1.70 -14.66
CA ILE A 99 -33.91 1.03 -15.43
C ILE A 99 -33.78 -0.37 -14.83
N GLU A 100 -34.62 -1.28 -15.30
CA GLU A 100 -34.86 -2.58 -14.65
C GLU A 100 -34.49 -3.74 -15.56
N ASN A 101 -34.00 -4.84 -14.99
CA ASN A 101 -33.70 -6.07 -15.73
C ASN A 101 -32.72 -5.82 -16.92
N ASN A 102 -31.61 -5.11 -16.66
CA ASN A 102 -30.50 -4.94 -17.61
C ASN A 102 -29.19 -5.52 -17.03
N ASP A 103 -28.07 -5.41 -17.74
CA ASP A 103 -26.76 -5.97 -17.33
C ASP A 103 -25.75 -4.89 -16.95
N ILE A 104 -26.23 -3.87 -16.22
CA ILE A 104 -25.40 -2.73 -15.85
C ILE A 104 -24.56 -3.11 -14.62
N GLN A 105 -23.24 -3.16 -14.79
CA GLN A 105 -22.31 -3.52 -13.71
C GLN A 105 -21.84 -2.31 -12.88
N ALA A 106 -21.77 -1.14 -13.52
CA ALA A 106 -21.36 0.10 -12.88
C ALA A 106 -22.06 1.31 -13.52
N LEU A 107 -22.27 2.35 -12.72
CA LEU A 107 -22.77 3.65 -13.15
C LEU A 107 -21.68 4.71 -13.00
N SER A 108 -21.79 5.78 -13.77
CA SER A 108 -20.91 6.93 -13.65
C SER A 108 -21.42 7.89 -12.56
N LYS A 109 -20.52 8.72 -12.00
CA LYS A 109 -20.89 9.68 -10.94
C LYS A 109 -21.96 10.68 -11.40
N HIS A 110 -21.96 11.05 -12.68
CA HIS A 110 -22.87 12.06 -13.22
C HIS A 110 -24.02 11.49 -14.04
N THR A 111 -24.33 10.19 -13.91
CA THR A 111 -25.41 9.55 -14.64
C THR A 111 -26.76 10.27 -14.46
N PHE A 112 -27.14 10.63 -13.21
CA PHE A 112 -28.43 11.25 -12.89
C PHE A 112 -28.37 12.78 -12.74
N ARG A 113 -27.30 13.41 -13.24
CA ARG A 113 -27.12 14.85 -13.08
C ARG A 113 -28.24 15.61 -13.81
N GLY A 114 -28.84 16.56 -13.11
CA GLY A 114 -29.87 17.45 -13.67
C GLY A 114 -31.31 16.95 -13.58
N LEU A 115 -31.54 15.75 -13.05
CA LEU A 115 -32.88 15.18 -12.82
C LEU A 115 -33.56 15.75 -11.55
N LYS A 116 -33.78 17.06 -11.54
CA LYS A 116 -34.26 17.82 -10.37
C LYS A 116 -35.69 17.48 -9.93
N SER A 117 -36.50 16.89 -10.82
CA SER A 117 -37.90 16.56 -10.56
C SER A 117 -38.12 15.07 -10.25
N LEU A 118 -37.04 14.28 -10.10
CA LEU A 118 -37.14 12.84 -9.98
C LEU A 118 -37.61 12.44 -8.59
N THR A 119 -38.73 11.70 -8.53
CA THR A 119 -39.32 11.21 -7.28
C THR A 119 -39.14 9.70 -7.14
N HIS A 120 -39.18 8.94 -8.23
CA HIS A 120 -39.03 7.49 -8.22
C HIS A 120 -37.88 7.05 -9.13
N LEU A 121 -36.93 6.33 -8.55
CA LEU A 121 -35.81 5.73 -9.25
C LEU A 121 -35.77 4.23 -8.99
N SER A 122 -35.78 3.42 -10.05
CA SER A 122 -35.54 1.99 -9.96
C SER A 122 -34.31 1.61 -10.76
N LEU A 123 -33.38 0.93 -10.09
CA LEU A 123 -32.22 0.26 -10.65
C LEU A 123 -32.29 -1.25 -10.35
N SER A 124 -33.50 -1.78 -10.18
CA SER A 124 -33.71 -3.15 -9.73
C SER A 124 -33.32 -4.19 -10.79
N ASN A 125 -32.91 -5.37 -10.32
CA ASN A 125 -32.52 -6.52 -11.13
C ASN A 125 -31.50 -6.15 -12.22
N ASN A 126 -30.51 -5.34 -11.88
CA ASN A 126 -29.29 -5.20 -12.65
C ASN A 126 -28.17 -6.04 -12.01
N ASN A 127 -26.96 -5.96 -12.56
CA ASN A 127 -25.79 -6.64 -12.01
C ASN A 127 -24.83 -5.66 -11.32
N LEU A 128 -25.37 -4.62 -10.67
CA LEU A 128 -24.55 -3.61 -10.02
C LEU A 128 -23.80 -4.22 -8.84
N GLN A 129 -22.48 -4.04 -8.84
CA GLN A 129 -21.62 -4.46 -7.72
C GLN A 129 -21.32 -3.32 -6.76
N THR A 130 -21.40 -2.07 -7.24
CA THR A 130 -21.21 -0.88 -6.44
C THR A 130 -21.93 0.30 -7.07
N LEU A 131 -22.08 1.40 -6.33
CA LEU A 131 -22.58 2.67 -6.83
C LEU A 131 -21.54 3.76 -6.56
N PRO A 132 -21.26 4.65 -7.54
CA PRO A 132 -20.33 5.75 -7.35
C PRO A 132 -20.80 6.69 -6.24
N ARG A 133 -19.85 7.21 -5.46
CA ARG A 133 -20.14 8.16 -4.39
C ARG A 133 -20.85 9.41 -4.91
N ASP A 134 -21.81 9.89 -4.13
CA ASP A 134 -22.65 11.06 -4.43
C ASP A 134 -23.60 10.90 -5.64
N LEU A 135 -23.85 9.68 -6.11
CA LEU A 135 -24.75 9.43 -7.26
C LEU A 135 -26.13 10.08 -7.09
N PHE A 136 -26.64 10.12 -5.85
CA PHE A 136 -27.96 10.66 -5.51
C PHE A 136 -27.93 12.11 -5.00
N LYS A 137 -26.76 12.76 -4.99
CA LYS A 137 -26.57 14.08 -4.36
C LYS A 137 -27.48 15.18 -4.91
N ASN A 138 -27.91 15.06 -6.16
CA ASN A 138 -28.71 16.07 -6.85
C ASN A 138 -30.20 15.67 -6.98
N LEU A 139 -30.63 14.61 -6.29
CA LEU A 139 -32.00 14.08 -6.33
C LEU A 139 -32.76 14.50 -5.06
N ASP A 140 -32.94 15.80 -4.87
CA ASP A 140 -33.39 16.40 -3.61
C ASP A 140 -34.81 15.99 -3.17
N ILE A 141 -35.65 15.55 -4.11
CA ILE A 141 -37.06 15.19 -3.89
C ILE A 141 -37.34 13.69 -4.11
N LEU A 142 -36.31 12.85 -4.10
CA LEU A 142 -36.45 11.40 -4.29
C LEU A 142 -37.23 10.77 -3.13
N THR A 143 -38.37 10.15 -3.44
CA THR A 143 -39.25 9.49 -2.47
C THR A 143 -39.04 7.99 -2.43
N ASP A 144 -38.72 7.38 -3.57
CA ASP A 144 -38.61 5.93 -3.70
C ASP A 144 -37.38 5.53 -4.52
N LEU A 145 -36.58 4.62 -3.96
CA LEU A 145 -35.40 4.05 -4.60
C LEU A 145 -35.41 2.53 -4.50
N ASP A 146 -35.49 1.84 -5.64
CA ASP A 146 -35.38 0.38 -5.69
C ASP A 146 -34.01 -0.07 -6.21
N LEU A 147 -33.26 -0.80 -5.38
CA LEU A 147 -31.96 -1.39 -5.69
C LEU A 147 -31.96 -2.93 -5.56
N ARG A 148 -33.13 -3.56 -5.40
CA ARG A 148 -33.23 -5.02 -5.21
C ARG A 148 -32.70 -5.77 -6.42
N GLY A 149 -32.26 -7.01 -6.21
CA GLY A 149 -31.79 -7.89 -7.29
C GLY A 149 -30.41 -7.52 -7.86
N ASN A 150 -29.65 -6.63 -7.22
CA ASN A 150 -28.26 -6.34 -7.55
C ASN A 150 -27.28 -7.19 -6.71
N SER A 151 -26.01 -7.20 -7.10
CA SER A 151 -24.95 -8.04 -6.51
C SER A 151 -23.88 -7.22 -5.77
N PHE A 152 -24.30 -6.43 -4.77
CA PHE A 152 -23.42 -5.48 -4.09
C PHE A 152 -22.21 -6.14 -3.40
N HIS A 153 -21.02 -5.60 -3.68
CA HIS A 153 -19.79 -5.84 -2.96
C HIS A 153 -19.68 -4.82 -1.83
N CYS A 154 -19.98 -5.25 -0.60
CA CYS A 154 -20.02 -4.41 0.59
C CYS A 154 -18.62 -4.20 1.18
N ASP A 155 -17.84 -3.36 0.49
CA ASP A 155 -16.56 -2.84 0.94
C ASP A 155 -16.66 -1.33 1.24
N CYS A 156 -15.51 -0.65 1.28
CA CYS A 156 -15.43 0.78 1.51
C CYS A 156 -16.11 1.66 0.46
N LYS A 157 -16.35 1.16 -0.75
CA LYS A 157 -17.06 1.90 -1.80
C LYS A 157 -18.57 1.93 -1.55
N VAL A 158 -19.11 0.96 -0.82
CA VAL A 158 -20.53 0.93 -0.41
C VAL A 158 -20.78 1.72 0.88
N LYS A 159 -19.73 2.08 1.63
CA LYS A 159 -19.87 2.83 2.90
C LYS A 159 -20.72 4.10 2.78
N TRP A 160 -20.60 4.86 1.69
CA TRP A 160 -21.40 6.08 1.50
C TRP A 160 -22.89 5.78 1.32
N LEU A 161 -23.22 4.65 0.68
CA LEU A 161 -24.60 4.23 0.46
C LEU A 161 -25.24 3.83 1.79
N VAL A 162 -24.50 3.13 2.65
CA VAL A 162 -24.92 2.80 4.02
C VAL A 162 -25.24 4.08 4.80
N ASP A 163 -24.32 5.06 4.79
CA ASP A 163 -24.50 6.36 5.45
C ASP A 163 -25.68 7.16 4.86
N TRP A 164 -25.89 7.08 3.55
CA TRP A 164 -27.01 7.75 2.87
C TRP A 164 -28.35 7.12 3.22
N ILE A 165 -28.45 5.78 3.22
CA ILE A 165 -29.68 5.04 3.60
C ILE A 165 -30.07 5.35 5.05
N GLU A 166 -29.09 5.48 5.96
CA GLU A 166 -29.36 5.80 7.37
C GLU A 166 -29.96 7.21 7.56
N LYS A 167 -29.63 8.16 6.67
CA LYS A 167 -30.00 9.59 6.82
C LYS A 167 -31.14 10.04 5.92
N THR A 168 -31.45 9.31 4.87
CA THR A 168 -32.44 9.71 3.88
C THR A 168 -33.88 9.47 4.35
N ASN A 169 -34.81 10.27 3.86
CA ASN A 169 -36.26 10.03 3.98
C ASN A 169 -36.82 9.20 2.81
N THR A 170 -35.98 8.84 1.84
CA THR A 170 -36.36 8.00 0.70
C THR A 170 -36.66 6.58 1.15
N THR A 171 -37.76 6.01 0.67
CA THR A 171 -38.11 4.60 0.90
C THR A 171 -37.17 3.72 0.07
N VAL A 172 -36.39 2.87 0.76
CA VAL A 172 -35.48 1.91 0.14
C VAL A 172 -35.85 0.50 0.61
N PRO A 173 -36.28 -0.42 -0.29
CA PRO A 173 -36.52 -1.81 0.07
C PRO A 173 -35.25 -2.52 0.58
N ALA A 174 -35.41 -3.69 1.21
CA ALA A 174 -34.26 -4.44 1.73
C ALA A 174 -33.30 -4.88 0.60
N VAL A 175 -32.06 -4.41 0.68
CA VAL A 175 -30.94 -4.76 -0.21
C VAL A 175 -29.91 -5.56 0.57
N TYR A 176 -29.27 -6.53 -0.07
CA TYR A 176 -28.35 -7.47 0.56
C TYR A 176 -26.96 -7.40 -0.08
N CYS A 177 -25.94 -7.63 0.73
CA CYS A 177 -24.57 -7.80 0.27
C CYS A 177 -24.40 -9.18 -0.38
N ALA A 178 -23.84 -9.22 -1.58
CA ALA A 178 -23.44 -10.47 -2.25
C ALA A 178 -22.03 -10.91 -1.85
N SER A 179 -21.18 -9.96 -1.47
CA SER A 179 -19.78 -10.18 -1.08
C SER A 179 -19.28 -8.97 -0.25
N PRO A 180 -18.09 -9.00 0.37
CA PRO A 180 -17.24 -10.18 0.62
C PRO A 180 -17.90 -11.16 1.59
N PHE A 181 -17.24 -12.32 1.85
CA PHE A 181 -17.81 -13.41 2.65
C PHE A 181 -18.26 -12.96 4.06
N GLU A 182 -17.56 -12.00 4.66
CA GLU A 182 -17.89 -11.47 5.99
C GLU A 182 -19.25 -10.76 6.03
N PHE A 183 -19.69 -10.19 4.90
CA PHE A 183 -20.94 -9.46 4.77
C PHE A 183 -21.99 -10.18 3.93
N GLN A 184 -21.65 -11.30 3.30
CA GLN A 184 -22.54 -12.01 2.38
C GLN A 184 -23.88 -12.36 3.07
N GLY A 185 -24.99 -11.99 2.41
CA GLY A 185 -26.36 -12.19 2.90
C GLY A 185 -26.81 -11.19 3.97
N ARG A 186 -25.95 -10.27 4.44
CA ARG A 186 -26.35 -9.21 5.36
C ARG A 186 -27.11 -8.11 4.62
N ARG A 187 -28.13 -7.54 5.27
CA ARG A 187 -28.86 -6.39 4.75
C ARG A 187 -27.98 -5.14 4.85
N ILE A 188 -27.89 -4.35 3.78
CA ILE A 188 -27.11 -3.11 3.76
C ILE A 188 -27.63 -2.12 4.83
N HIS A 189 -28.94 -2.08 5.04
CA HIS A 189 -29.58 -1.26 6.08
C HIS A 189 -29.19 -1.65 7.51
N ASP A 190 -28.74 -2.88 7.75
CA ASP A 190 -28.32 -3.34 9.08
C ASP A 190 -26.82 -3.06 9.34
N LEU A 191 -26.10 -2.56 8.34
CA LEU A 191 -24.69 -2.18 8.46
C LEU A 191 -24.59 -0.73 8.95
N ALA A 192 -23.54 -0.43 9.68
CA ALA A 192 -23.18 0.92 10.08
C ALA A 192 -21.87 1.35 9.40
N PRO A 193 -21.64 2.66 9.17
CA PRO A 193 -20.38 3.16 8.59
C PRO A 193 -19.11 2.71 9.35
N ARG A 194 -19.24 2.42 10.65
CA ARG A 194 -18.16 1.89 11.52
C ARG A 194 -17.79 0.43 11.26
N ASP A 195 -18.66 -0.33 10.60
CA ASP A 195 -18.39 -1.73 10.25
C ASP A 195 -17.35 -1.84 9.12
N PHE A 196 -17.05 -0.72 8.43
CA PHE A 196 -16.07 -0.64 7.35
C PHE A 196 -14.78 0.05 7.83
N ASN A 197 -13.68 -0.70 7.92
CA ASN A 197 -12.36 -0.13 8.15
C ASN A 197 -11.72 0.34 6.83
N CYS A 198 -11.97 1.60 6.48
CA CYS A 198 -11.57 2.16 5.19
C CYS A 198 -10.27 2.92 5.17
N ILE A 199 -9.63 3.08 6.33
CA ILE A 199 -8.30 3.67 6.37
C ILE A 199 -7.29 2.55 6.15
N SER A 200 -6.70 2.52 4.96
CA SER A 200 -5.54 1.68 4.66
C SER A 200 -4.25 2.51 4.73
N ALA A 201 -3.14 1.92 4.32
CA ALA A 201 -1.90 2.65 4.09
C ALA A 201 -1.28 2.26 2.75
N ASP A 202 -0.26 2.99 2.33
CA ASP A 202 0.52 2.73 1.14
C ASP A 202 1.98 3.15 1.39
N PHE A 203 2.94 2.39 0.87
CA PHE A 203 4.35 2.78 0.83
C PHE A 203 4.66 3.29 -0.57
N ALA A 204 4.62 4.61 -0.75
CA ALA A 204 4.90 5.27 -2.01
C ALA A 204 6.39 5.66 -2.10
N VAL A 205 7.00 5.55 -3.28
CA VAL A 205 8.38 6.02 -3.47
C VAL A 205 8.44 7.52 -3.16
N TYR A 206 9.30 7.89 -2.22
CA TYR A 206 9.51 9.26 -1.74
C TYR A 206 10.75 9.88 -2.36
N GLU A 207 11.88 9.20 -2.23
CA GLU A 207 13.18 9.66 -2.71
C GLU A 207 13.94 8.52 -3.39
N THR A 208 14.70 8.84 -4.43
CA THR A 208 15.57 7.89 -5.14
C THR A 208 17.01 8.36 -5.01
N PHE A 209 17.84 7.51 -4.43
CA PHE A 209 19.27 7.75 -4.30
C PHE A 209 20.00 7.10 -5.49
N PRO A 210 20.73 7.85 -6.33
CA PRO A 210 21.34 7.36 -7.57
C PRO A 210 22.65 6.58 -7.30
N PHE A 211 22.62 5.64 -6.37
CA PHE A 211 23.73 4.76 -6.02
C PHE A 211 23.23 3.42 -5.50
N HIS A 212 24.10 2.41 -5.58
CA HIS A 212 23.89 1.10 -4.97
C HIS A 212 24.37 1.10 -3.53
N SER A 213 23.70 0.32 -2.67
CA SER A 213 24.10 0.15 -1.27
C SER A 213 23.79 -1.27 -0.78
N VAL A 214 24.55 -1.71 0.21
CA VAL A 214 24.42 -3.04 0.83
C VAL A 214 23.91 -3.00 2.26
N SER A 215 24.05 -1.86 2.95
CA SER A 215 23.44 -1.62 4.25
C SER A 215 22.90 -0.19 4.32
N VAL A 216 21.87 -0.03 5.15
CA VAL A 216 21.29 1.26 5.52
C VAL A 216 20.92 1.21 7.00
N GLU A 217 21.27 2.25 7.75
CA GLU A 217 21.00 2.39 9.18
C GLU A 217 20.54 3.82 9.47
N SER A 218 19.37 3.98 10.10
CA SER A 218 18.91 5.27 10.64
C SER A 218 19.39 5.45 12.08
N TYR A 219 19.75 6.68 12.45
CA TYR A 219 20.22 7.00 13.79
C TYR A 219 19.95 8.47 14.12
N ASN A 220 19.89 8.77 15.42
CA ASN A 220 19.75 10.13 15.92
C ASN A 220 21.10 10.62 16.45
N PHE A 221 21.45 11.86 16.14
CA PHE A 221 22.67 12.49 16.63
C PHE A 221 22.45 14.01 16.72
N ASN A 222 22.77 14.63 17.86
CA ASN A 222 22.54 16.06 18.09
C ASN A 222 21.09 16.51 17.75
N ASP A 223 20.10 15.74 18.17
CA ASP A 223 18.66 15.97 17.92
C ASP A 223 18.19 15.93 16.45
N ASP A 224 19.12 15.76 15.50
CA ASP A 224 18.83 15.55 14.08
C ASP A 224 18.77 14.06 13.72
N GLN A 225 18.09 13.78 12.62
CA GLN A 225 17.92 12.45 12.05
C GLN A 225 18.91 12.20 10.91
N PHE A 226 19.67 11.11 11.03
CA PHE A 226 20.69 10.73 10.08
C PHE A 226 20.46 9.33 9.51
N VAL A 227 21.08 9.09 8.36
CA VAL A 227 21.11 7.80 7.69
C VAL A 227 22.53 7.49 7.24
N ALA A 228 23.02 6.29 7.53
CA ALA A 228 24.31 5.80 7.04
C ALA A 228 24.11 4.73 5.97
N PHE A 229 24.83 4.85 4.84
CA PHE A 229 24.82 3.86 3.76
C PHE A 229 26.23 3.31 3.53
N ALA A 230 26.36 1.98 3.41
CA ALA A 230 27.55 1.37 2.82
C ALA A 230 27.37 1.23 1.29
N GLN A 231 28.11 2.02 0.53
CA GLN A 231 28.04 2.07 -0.93
C GLN A 231 29.20 1.28 -1.54
N THR A 232 28.92 0.09 -2.07
CA THR A 232 29.95 -0.82 -2.58
C THR A 232 30.69 -0.29 -3.79
N ASP A 233 29.97 0.35 -4.70
CA ASP A 233 30.50 0.69 -6.02
C ASP A 233 31.29 2.01 -6.00
N THR A 234 30.87 2.94 -5.15
CA THR A 234 31.56 4.23 -4.95
C THR A 234 32.70 4.11 -3.93
N GLY A 235 32.69 3.06 -3.09
CA GLY A 235 33.70 2.84 -2.07
C GLY A 235 33.60 3.82 -0.91
N TYR A 236 32.38 4.24 -0.56
CA TYR A 236 32.13 5.14 0.56
C TYR A 236 31.15 4.55 1.57
N CYS A 237 31.39 4.90 2.82
CA CYS A 237 30.40 4.86 3.88
C CYS A 237 29.88 6.30 4.05
N THR A 238 28.66 6.56 3.62
CA THR A 238 28.14 7.93 3.51
C THR A 238 27.06 8.18 4.55
N ALA A 239 27.22 9.24 5.34
CA ALA A 239 26.20 9.78 6.22
C ALA A 239 25.37 10.84 5.47
N TYR A 240 24.06 10.76 5.63
CA TYR A 240 23.07 11.74 5.19
C TYR A 240 22.35 12.29 6.43
N VAL A 241 21.91 13.54 6.35
CA VAL A 241 21.13 14.24 7.37
C VAL A 241 19.80 14.70 6.76
N TRP A 242 18.74 14.69 7.57
CA TRP A 242 17.44 15.21 7.15
C TRP A 242 17.46 16.74 7.06
N ASP A 243 16.96 17.30 5.96
CA ASP A 243 16.72 18.73 5.81
C ASP A 243 15.26 19.05 6.15
N HIS A 244 15.03 19.74 7.28
CA HIS A 244 13.69 20.14 7.74
C HIS A 244 13.01 21.22 6.89
N VAL A 245 13.72 21.87 5.96
CA VAL A 245 13.19 22.89 5.04
C VAL A 245 12.76 22.24 3.73
N GLU A 246 13.66 21.49 3.10
CA GLU A 246 13.38 20.81 1.83
C GLU A 246 12.66 19.47 2.00
N MET A 247 12.62 18.94 3.23
CA MET A 247 12.03 17.64 3.57
C MET A 247 12.68 16.48 2.79
N VAL A 248 14.00 16.49 2.65
CA VAL A 248 14.78 15.47 1.92
C VAL A 248 16.06 15.10 2.65
N PHE A 249 16.67 13.96 2.31
CA PHE A 249 17.97 13.59 2.87
C PHE A 249 19.11 14.23 2.09
N ARG A 250 19.90 15.08 2.75
CA ARG A 250 21.12 15.67 2.18
C ARG A 250 22.36 14.91 2.62
N LYS A 251 23.34 14.84 1.73
CA LYS A 251 24.65 14.25 2.07
C LYS A 251 25.32 15.10 3.14
N PHE A 252 25.70 14.46 4.24
CA PHE A 252 26.42 15.08 5.35
C PHE A 252 27.92 14.88 5.22
N HIS A 253 28.40 13.63 5.16
CA HIS A 253 29.83 13.34 5.09
C HIS A 253 30.13 11.95 4.49
N ASN A 254 31.27 11.82 3.81
CA ASN A 254 31.76 10.55 3.26
C ASN A 254 32.96 10.01 4.06
N ILE A 255 32.94 8.74 4.42
CA ILE A 255 34.12 8.01 4.91
C ILE A 255 34.61 7.12 3.77
N THR A 256 35.86 7.31 3.33
CA THR A 256 36.45 6.51 2.26
C THR A 256 36.67 5.07 2.72
N SER A 257 35.99 4.12 2.09
CA SER A 257 35.97 2.71 2.47
C SER A 257 35.66 1.83 1.25
N ARG A 258 36.71 1.50 0.48
CA ARG A 258 36.62 0.87 -0.86
C ARG A 258 35.83 -0.44 -0.95
N SER A 259 35.55 -1.09 0.17
CA SER A 259 34.84 -2.37 0.23
C SER A 259 33.97 -2.48 1.48
N ALA A 260 33.38 -1.36 1.89
CA ALA A 260 32.46 -1.35 3.02
C ALA A 260 31.24 -2.26 2.73
N VAL A 261 30.99 -3.16 3.67
CA VAL A 261 29.80 -4.01 3.70
C VAL A 261 28.79 -3.53 4.73
N TYR A 262 29.27 -2.84 5.78
CA TYR A 262 28.42 -2.32 6.84
C TYR A 262 28.96 -1.01 7.41
N CYS A 263 28.03 -0.10 7.67
CA CYS A 263 28.27 1.19 8.32
C CYS A 263 27.36 1.30 9.53
N LYS A 264 27.87 0.92 10.72
CA LYS A 264 27.06 0.95 11.94
C LYS A 264 27.36 2.23 12.74
N PRO A 265 26.41 3.17 12.84
CA PRO A 265 26.55 4.32 13.72
C PRO A 265 26.42 3.88 15.19
N VAL A 266 27.22 4.46 16.07
CA VAL A 266 27.15 4.26 17.52
C VAL A 266 27.30 5.60 18.22
N VAL A 267 26.27 6.05 18.93
CA VAL A 267 26.30 7.32 19.66
C VAL A 267 26.49 7.03 21.15
N ILE A 268 27.65 7.43 21.69
CA ILE A 268 28.03 7.19 23.09
C ILE A 268 28.32 8.55 23.71
N ASN A 269 27.61 8.91 24.78
CA ASN A 269 27.78 10.19 25.47
C ASN A 269 27.78 11.39 24.51
N ASN A 270 26.79 11.42 23.61
CA ASN A 270 26.64 12.43 22.55
C ASN A 270 27.85 12.55 21.59
N THR A 271 28.67 11.51 21.49
CA THR A 271 29.76 11.42 20.52
C THR A 271 29.44 10.34 19.50
N LEU A 272 29.38 10.73 18.23
CA LEU A 272 29.13 9.81 17.12
C LEU A 272 30.39 9.03 16.75
N HIS A 273 30.27 7.72 16.75
CA HIS A 273 31.24 6.78 16.20
C HIS A 273 30.63 6.04 15.02
N MET A 274 31.46 5.62 14.08
CA MET A 274 31.06 4.80 12.94
C MET A 274 31.96 3.57 12.87
N VAL A 275 31.36 2.39 13.02
CA VAL A 275 32.03 1.11 12.78
C VAL A 275 31.90 0.77 11.30
N VAL A 276 33.02 0.79 10.58
CA VAL A 276 33.08 0.54 9.14
C VAL A 276 33.68 -0.83 8.89
N ALA A 277 32.81 -1.79 8.57
CA ALA A 277 33.19 -3.16 8.25
C ALA A 277 33.57 -3.29 6.77
N GLN A 278 34.75 -3.82 6.47
CA GLN A 278 35.28 -3.91 5.11
C GLN A 278 35.81 -5.30 4.77
N LEU A 279 35.66 -5.72 3.50
CA LEU A 279 36.23 -6.97 3.00
C LEU A 279 37.72 -6.87 2.66
N PHE A 280 38.20 -5.68 2.31
CA PHE A 280 39.59 -5.41 1.94
C PHE A 280 40.13 -4.21 2.72
N GLY A 281 41.40 -4.29 3.13
CA GLY A 281 42.10 -3.21 3.85
C GLY A 281 41.83 -3.15 5.36
N GLY A 282 41.18 -4.16 5.93
CA GLY A 282 40.78 -4.18 7.34
C GLY A 282 39.56 -3.32 7.63
N SER A 283 38.89 -3.60 8.75
CA SER A 283 37.76 -2.81 9.25
C SER A 283 38.24 -1.77 10.26
N HIS A 284 37.54 -0.65 10.38
CA HIS A 284 38.01 0.52 11.15
C HIS A 284 36.87 1.15 11.96
N ILE A 285 37.24 1.86 13.03
CA ILE A 285 36.31 2.68 13.82
C ILE A 285 36.70 4.14 13.63
N TYR A 286 35.69 4.95 13.29
CA TYR A 286 35.82 6.39 13.13
C TYR A 286 35.05 7.11 14.23
N LYS A 287 35.50 8.30 14.60
CA LYS A 287 34.84 9.22 15.52
C LYS A 287 34.56 10.53 14.80
N TRP A 288 33.35 11.06 14.95
CA TRP A 288 33.01 12.40 14.49
C TRP A 288 33.68 13.44 15.40
N GLU A 289 34.39 14.38 14.80
CA GLU A 289 35.03 15.49 15.52
C GLU A 289 34.43 16.81 15.01
N GLU A 290 33.76 17.54 15.90
CA GLU A 290 33.07 18.80 15.57
C GLU A 290 34.01 19.90 15.09
N GLY A 291 35.21 20.00 15.66
CA GLY A 291 36.20 21.01 15.27
C GLY A 291 36.59 20.92 13.77
N PRO A 292 37.15 19.79 13.30
CA PRO A 292 37.49 19.61 11.90
C PRO A 292 36.29 19.19 11.02
N GLN A 293 35.09 19.04 11.59
CA GLN A 293 33.84 18.62 10.92
C GLN A 293 34.03 17.40 10.02
N ARG A 294 34.70 16.37 10.56
CA ARG A 294 34.99 15.14 9.83
C ARG A 294 35.09 13.93 10.73
N PHE A 295 34.89 12.77 10.12
CA PHE A 295 35.23 11.50 10.74
C PHE A 295 36.76 11.31 10.77
N ILE A 296 37.29 11.04 11.96
CA ILE A 296 38.69 10.67 12.19
C ILE A 296 38.74 9.19 12.52
N LYS A 297 39.59 8.44 11.82
CA LYS A 297 39.88 7.05 12.18
C LYS A 297 40.58 7.03 13.53
N ILE A 298 39.99 6.36 14.51
CA ILE A 298 40.54 6.25 15.87
C ILE A 298 41.08 4.84 16.17
N GLN A 299 40.61 3.81 15.46
CA GLN A 299 40.96 2.43 15.78
C GLN A 299 40.89 1.50 14.55
N ASP A 300 41.83 0.56 14.48
CA ASP A 300 41.79 -0.61 13.59
C ASP A 300 41.10 -1.79 14.29
N ILE A 301 40.23 -2.49 13.58
CA ILE A 301 39.66 -3.77 14.04
C ILE A 301 40.65 -4.88 13.66
N ASP A 302 40.94 -5.75 14.64
CA ASP A 302 41.90 -6.85 14.49
C ASP A 302 41.58 -7.76 13.29
N THR A 303 42.41 -7.66 12.25
CA THR A 303 42.27 -8.39 10.99
C THR A 303 42.59 -9.87 11.12
N THR A 304 43.23 -10.29 12.21
CA THR A 304 43.47 -11.71 12.48
C THR A 304 42.18 -12.41 12.89
N ARG A 305 41.27 -11.68 13.56
CA ARG A 305 39.96 -12.16 14.02
C ARG A 305 38.84 -11.90 13.03
N VAL A 306 38.75 -10.67 12.52
CA VAL A 306 37.71 -10.25 11.56
C VAL A 306 38.34 -10.10 10.18
N ARG A 307 38.04 -11.05 9.30
CA ARG A 307 38.59 -11.17 7.94
C ARG A 307 37.56 -10.89 6.85
N LYS A 308 36.33 -11.43 6.99
CA LYS A 308 35.25 -11.22 6.01
C LYS A 308 33.97 -10.84 6.74
N PRO A 309 33.92 -9.61 7.29
CA PRO A 309 32.72 -9.17 7.98
C PRO A 309 31.53 -9.16 7.02
N ASN A 310 30.33 -9.41 7.54
CA ASN A 310 29.09 -9.38 6.76
C ASN A 310 28.02 -8.48 7.40
N PHE A 311 27.98 -8.43 8.73
CA PHE A 311 26.99 -7.66 9.49
C PHE A 311 27.60 -7.13 10.78
N VAL A 312 27.12 -5.99 11.26
CA VAL A 312 27.50 -5.40 12.54
C VAL A 312 26.25 -5.08 13.34
N GLU A 313 26.16 -5.60 14.57
CA GLU A 313 25.08 -5.27 15.49
C GLU A 313 25.63 -4.58 16.74
N THR A 314 24.84 -3.68 17.32
CA THR A 314 25.18 -2.96 18.55
C THR A 314 24.16 -3.25 19.63
N PHE A 315 24.60 -3.30 20.87
CA PHE A 315 23.72 -3.51 22.01
C PHE A 315 24.31 -2.90 23.28
N LEU A 316 23.43 -2.58 24.22
CA LEU A 316 23.77 -2.08 25.54
C LEU A 316 23.48 -3.19 26.56
N LEU A 317 24.47 -3.53 27.38
CA LEU A 317 24.32 -4.52 28.45
C LEU A 317 24.89 -3.93 29.73
N ASP A 318 24.06 -3.87 30.78
CA ASP A 318 24.42 -3.33 32.09
C ASP A 318 25.05 -1.92 32.04
N GLY A 319 24.55 -1.07 31.14
CA GLY A 319 25.04 0.31 30.95
C GLY A 319 26.31 0.42 30.09
N GLU A 320 26.85 -0.69 29.60
CA GLU A 320 28.07 -0.73 28.80
C GLU A 320 27.75 -1.02 27.33
N TRP A 321 28.41 -0.30 26.42
CA TRP A 321 28.21 -0.46 24.98
C TRP A 321 29.02 -1.61 24.43
N TYR A 322 28.39 -2.41 23.58
CA TYR A 322 29.02 -3.48 22.82
C TYR A 322 28.65 -3.37 21.34
N PHE A 323 29.54 -3.88 20.49
CA PHE A 323 29.16 -4.28 19.14
C PHE A 323 29.71 -5.66 18.83
N VAL A 324 29.09 -6.32 17.86
CA VAL A 324 29.50 -7.63 17.38
C VAL A 324 29.60 -7.58 15.87
N VAL A 325 30.67 -8.17 15.33
CA VAL A 325 30.90 -8.28 13.89
C VAL A 325 30.78 -9.74 13.48
N ALA A 326 29.76 -10.05 12.67
CA ALA A 326 29.59 -11.38 12.10
C ALA A 326 30.62 -11.60 10.98
N ASP A 327 31.37 -12.70 11.05
CA ASP A 327 32.40 -13.05 10.05
C ASP A 327 32.00 -14.28 9.21
N SER A 328 31.96 -14.08 7.90
CA SER A 328 31.54 -15.09 6.92
C SER A 328 32.68 -16.02 6.46
N SER A 329 33.88 -15.83 6.97
CA SER A 329 35.05 -16.67 6.68
C SER A 329 35.30 -17.69 7.78
N LYS A 330 35.78 -18.88 7.38
CA LYS A 330 36.18 -19.92 8.34
C LYS A 330 37.41 -19.56 9.18
N ALA A 331 38.29 -18.71 8.65
CA ALA A 331 39.54 -18.34 9.31
C ALA A 331 39.38 -17.15 10.27
N GLY A 332 38.31 -16.37 10.09
CA GLY A 332 37.88 -15.38 11.07
C GLY A 332 36.93 -15.99 12.09
N SER A 333 36.53 -15.18 13.06
CA SER A 333 35.53 -15.54 14.06
C SER A 333 34.64 -14.33 14.35
N THR A 334 33.35 -14.57 14.48
CA THR A 334 32.41 -13.54 14.94
C THR A 334 32.90 -12.99 16.28
N SER A 335 33.10 -11.68 16.38
CA SER A 335 33.82 -11.10 17.52
C SER A 335 33.02 -9.98 18.16
N ILE A 336 32.88 -10.05 19.48
CA ILE A 336 32.28 -9.03 20.34
C ILE A 336 33.37 -8.07 20.81
N TYR A 337 33.07 -6.79 20.73
CA TYR A 337 33.90 -5.70 21.23
C TYR A 337 33.13 -4.92 22.29
N ARG A 338 33.82 -4.56 23.36
CA ARG A 338 33.29 -3.77 24.48
C ARG A 338 33.87 -2.38 24.46
N TRP A 339 33.02 -1.37 24.64
CA TRP A 339 33.44 0.00 24.86
C TRP A 339 34.21 0.12 26.17
N ASN A 340 35.37 0.75 26.13
CA ASN A 340 36.12 1.15 27.31
C ASN A 340 36.68 2.54 27.05
N SER A 341 36.04 3.56 27.65
CA SER A 341 36.43 4.98 27.74
C SER A 341 36.91 5.72 26.46
N ASN A 342 37.91 5.19 25.76
CA ASN A 342 38.55 5.74 24.58
C ASN A 342 38.37 4.91 23.29
N GLY A 343 37.82 3.69 23.37
CA GLY A 343 37.68 2.83 22.20
C GLY A 343 36.96 1.50 22.47
N PHE A 344 36.94 0.63 21.47
CA PHE A 344 36.27 -0.67 21.53
C PHE A 344 37.29 -1.80 21.50
N TYR A 345 37.32 -2.63 22.53
CA TYR A 345 38.32 -3.69 22.67
C TYR A 345 37.68 -5.07 22.60
N SER A 346 38.41 -6.04 22.05
CA SER A 346 37.91 -7.41 21.94
C SER A 346 37.52 -7.95 23.31
N HIS A 347 36.29 -8.46 23.40
CA HIS A 347 35.73 -9.02 24.61
C HIS A 347 35.62 -10.54 24.51
N GLN A 348 35.05 -11.04 23.41
CA GLN A 348 34.83 -12.47 23.20
C GLN A 348 34.77 -12.80 21.71
N SER A 349 35.32 -13.96 21.32
CA SER A 349 35.13 -14.53 19.99
C SER A 349 34.12 -15.67 20.07
N LEU A 350 33.23 -15.75 19.08
CA LEU A 350 32.12 -16.67 18.98
C LEU A 350 32.29 -17.55 17.74
N HIS A 351 31.74 -18.77 17.84
CA HIS A 351 31.48 -19.66 16.71
C HIS A 351 32.69 -19.84 15.75
N PRO A 352 33.86 -20.25 16.26
CA PRO A 352 35.06 -20.42 15.45
C PRO A 352 34.83 -21.44 14.34
N TRP A 353 35.48 -21.25 13.19
CA TRP A 353 35.39 -22.11 12.00
C TRP A 353 34.04 -22.12 11.28
N HIS A 354 33.11 -21.25 11.67
CA HIS A 354 31.81 -21.11 11.02
C HIS A 354 31.78 -19.94 10.05
N ARG A 355 30.70 -19.81 9.26
CA ARG A 355 30.56 -18.77 8.23
C ARG A 355 29.32 -17.96 8.56
N ASP A 356 29.47 -17.08 9.54
CA ASP A 356 28.34 -16.35 10.10
C ASP A 356 27.94 -15.21 9.17
N THR A 357 26.65 -15.13 8.85
CA THR A 357 26.08 -14.15 7.94
C THR A 357 25.39 -13.02 8.69
N HIS A 358 24.83 -13.30 9.85
CA HIS A 358 24.09 -12.31 10.63
C HIS A 358 24.19 -12.61 12.12
N VAL A 359 24.07 -11.55 12.93
CA VAL A 359 23.98 -11.61 14.37
C VAL A 359 22.83 -10.73 14.84
N GLU A 360 21.99 -11.24 15.72
CA GLU A 360 20.84 -10.53 16.28
C GLU A 360 20.95 -10.54 17.81
N TYR A 361 20.85 -9.38 18.44
CA TYR A 361 20.72 -9.25 19.88
C TYR A 361 19.24 -9.25 20.29
N ILE A 362 18.91 -10.04 21.31
CA ILE A 362 17.56 -10.07 21.89
C ILE A 362 17.62 -10.12 23.42
N ASP A 363 16.62 -9.55 24.07
CA ASP A 363 16.30 -9.87 25.46
C ASP A 363 15.11 -10.84 25.47
N ALA A 364 15.35 -12.09 25.87
CA ALA A 364 14.32 -13.12 25.97
C ALA A 364 14.11 -13.48 27.44
N GLY A 365 13.03 -12.95 28.03
CA GLY A 365 12.65 -13.25 29.41
C GLY A 365 13.57 -12.61 30.46
N GLY A 366 14.09 -11.40 30.21
CA GLY A 366 14.99 -10.68 31.11
C GLY A 366 16.43 -11.20 31.03
N LYS A 367 16.79 -11.86 29.93
CA LYS A 367 18.10 -12.46 29.72
C LYS A 367 18.63 -12.06 28.34
N PRO A 368 19.83 -11.47 28.26
CA PRO A 368 20.45 -11.11 27.00
C PRO A 368 20.87 -12.38 26.24
N HIS A 369 20.56 -12.43 24.95
CA HIS A 369 20.99 -13.49 24.05
C HIS A 369 21.50 -12.89 22.74
N LEU A 370 22.42 -13.62 22.11
CA LEU A 370 22.86 -13.37 20.74
C LEU A 370 22.49 -14.59 19.89
N ILE A 371 21.84 -14.33 18.75
CA ILE A 371 21.51 -15.35 17.76
C ILE A 371 22.45 -15.19 16.57
N LEU A 372 23.12 -16.27 16.17
CA LEU A 372 24.01 -16.31 15.01
C LEU A 372 23.36 -17.11 13.87
N SER A 373 23.37 -16.54 12.66
CA SER A 373 23.03 -17.23 11.41
C SER A 373 24.30 -17.66 10.70
N SER A 374 24.38 -18.92 10.24
CA SER A 374 25.60 -19.47 9.63
C SER A 374 25.33 -20.44 8.49
N ALA A 375 26.17 -20.41 7.45
CA ALA A 375 25.99 -21.16 6.21
C ALA A 375 26.55 -22.60 6.20
N GLN A 376 26.60 -23.30 7.35
CA GLN A 376 27.14 -24.68 7.43
C GLN A 376 26.06 -25.77 7.51
N LYS A 377 26.36 -26.93 6.88
CA LYS A 377 25.49 -28.12 6.79
C LYS A 377 25.58 -29.09 7.98
N GLN A 378 26.45 -28.84 8.97
CA GLN A 378 26.61 -29.67 10.17
C GLN A 378 26.57 -28.77 11.41
N PHE A 379 25.69 -29.08 12.36
CA PHE A 379 25.37 -28.21 13.50
C PHE A 379 26.12 -28.65 14.76
N THR A 380 26.81 -27.71 15.42
CA THR A 380 27.09 -27.80 16.86
C THR A 380 26.16 -26.84 17.61
N PHE A 381 25.48 -27.39 18.62
CA PHE A 381 24.26 -26.84 19.22
C PHE A 381 24.57 -26.04 20.48
N HIS A 382 24.10 -24.79 20.53
CA HIS A 382 23.87 -24.07 21.78
C HIS A 382 22.41 -23.61 21.80
N SER A 383 21.54 -24.54 22.20
CA SER A 383 20.16 -24.38 22.69
C SER A 383 19.15 -23.52 21.89
N GLN A 384 18.10 -24.19 21.37
CA GLN A 384 16.68 -23.75 21.28
C GLN A 384 16.04 -23.30 19.94
N ILE A 385 16.74 -23.20 18.81
CA ILE A 385 16.10 -23.02 17.48
C ILE A 385 16.39 -24.26 16.62
N THR A 386 15.61 -25.33 16.78
CA THR A 386 15.94 -26.68 16.28
C THR A 386 15.53 -26.98 14.84
N GLU A 387 14.88 -26.06 14.11
CA GLU A 387 14.07 -26.47 12.94
C GLU A 387 14.33 -25.70 11.62
N MET A 388 15.50 -25.08 11.46
CA MET A 388 15.77 -24.33 10.22
C MET A 388 17.24 -24.30 9.82
N ALA A 389 17.55 -24.95 8.70
CA ALA A 389 18.85 -24.90 8.04
C ALA A 389 18.95 -23.72 7.05
N ASP A 390 20.17 -23.26 6.80
CA ASP A 390 20.50 -22.21 5.82
C ASP A 390 19.77 -20.88 6.05
N VAL A 391 19.53 -20.52 7.31
CA VAL A 391 19.02 -19.19 7.68
C VAL A 391 20.07 -18.15 7.30
N GLN A 392 19.66 -17.18 6.48
CA GLN A 392 20.48 -16.05 6.04
C GLN A 392 20.51 -14.95 7.09
N MET A 393 19.35 -14.65 7.68
CA MET A 393 19.18 -13.56 8.63
C MET A 393 18.08 -13.88 9.65
N VAL A 394 18.26 -13.34 10.86
CA VAL A 394 17.26 -13.36 11.93
C VAL A 394 16.97 -11.93 12.36
N LYS A 395 15.71 -11.54 12.45
CA LYS A 395 15.29 -10.29 13.10
C LYS A 395 14.19 -10.57 14.11
N HIS A 396 14.20 -9.88 15.24
CA HIS A 396 13.14 -10.01 16.22
C HIS A 396 12.13 -8.87 16.16
N PHE A 397 10.93 -9.10 16.69
CA PHE A 397 9.93 -8.04 16.88
C PHE A 397 8.99 -8.39 18.05
N TRP A 398 8.26 -7.38 18.51
CA TRP A 398 7.35 -7.51 19.63
C TRP A 398 5.94 -7.10 19.24
N VAL A 399 4.96 -7.95 19.55
CA VAL A 399 3.54 -7.59 19.45
C VAL A 399 2.87 -7.91 20.77
N ARG A 400 2.20 -6.92 21.37
CA ARG A 400 1.49 -7.07 22.67
C ARG A 400 2.34 -7.77 23.75
N ARG A 401 3.63 -7.42 23.83
CA ARG A 401 4.65 -8.00 24.75
C ARG A 401 5.04 -9.46 24.47
N ALA A 402 4.54 -10.07 23.41
CA ALA A 402 5.05 -11.36 22.94
C ALA A 402 6.24 -11.12 22.00
N LEU A 403 7.31 -11.88 22.22
CA LEU A 403 8.52 -11.87 21.39
C LEU A 403 8.35 -12.83 20.21
N TYR A 404 8.74 -12.36 19.03
CA TYR A 404 8.74 -13.14 17.80
C TYR A 404 10.09 -13.03 17.10
N LEU A 405 10.41 -14.03 16.28
CA LEU A 405 11.54 -14.03 15.35
C LEU A 405 11.07 -14.22 13.91
N CYS A 406 11.73 -13.50 13.01
CA CYS A 406 11.67 -13.68 11.57
C CYS A 406 12.97 -14.37 11.14
N LEU A 407 12.89 -15.59 10.63
CA LEU A 407 14.02 -16.36 10.12
C LEU A 407 13.94 -16.37 8.59
N THR A 408 14.94 -15.82 7.91
CA THR A 408 14.94 -15.68 6.45
C THR A 408 15.82 -16.69 5.76
N ARG A 409 15.36 -17.26 4.65
CA ARG A 409 16.16 -18.11 3.74
C ARG A 409 16.24 -17.49 2.36
N PHE A 410 17.31 -17.80 1.64
CA PHE A 410 17.45 -17.39 0.25
C PHE A 410 16.37 -18.03 -0.64
N ILE A 411 16.19 -19.35 -0.54
CA ILE A 411 15.18 -20.12 -1.27
C ILE A 411 14.45 -21.06 -0.29
N GLY A 412 13.19 -21.38 -0.58
CA GLY A 412 12.32 -22.18 0.27
C GLY A 412 11.43 -21.25 1.09
N ASP A 413 11.19 -21.60 2.35
CA ASP A 413 10.30 -20.83 3.22
C ASP A 413 11.08 -20.15 4.34
N SER A 414 10.86 -18.84 4.46
CA SER A 414 11.15 -18.07 5.67
C SER A 414 10.11 -18.38 6.73
N LYS A 415 10.44 -18.24 8.00
CA LYS A 415 9.57 -18.62 9.12
C LYS A 415 9.38 -17.48 10.09
N ILE A 416 8.18 -17.40 10.64
CA ILE A 416 7.87 -16.58 11.82
C ILE A 416 7.72 -17.51 13.01
N MET A 417 8.46 -17.21 14.06
CA MET A 417 8.48 -17.98 15.29
C MET A 417 8.02 -17.12 16.46
N ARG A 418 7.31 -17.68 17.43
CA ARG A 418 6.88 -17.02 18.67
C ARG A 418 7.60 -17.62 19.87
N TRP A 419 8.03 -16.79 20.81
CA TRP A 419 8.58 -17.23 22.08
C TRP A 419 7.46 -17.71 23.03
N GLU A 420 7.59 -18.93 23.54
CA GLU A 420 6.67 -19.52 24.52
C GLU A 420 7.34 -19.76 25.89
N GLY A 421 8.33 -18.94 26.25
CA GLY A 421 8.99 -18.96 27.56
C GLY A 421 10.22 -19.88 27.64
N GLN A 422 10.21 -21.03 26.97
CA GLN A 422 11.37 -21.94 26.92
C GLN A 422 11.92 -22.19 25.51
N ARG A 423 11.11 -21.96 24.48
CA ARG A 423 11.48 -22.22 23.09
C ARG A 423 10.70 -21.33 22.14
N PHE A 424 11.20 -21.25 20.92
CA PHE A 424 10.49 -20.66 19.79
C PHE A 424 9.63 -21.72 19.08
N VAL A 425 8.38 -21.36 18.77
CA VAL A 425 7.42 -22.19 18.05
C VAL A 425 7.01 -21.52 16.75
N GLU A 426 6.98 -22.27 15.65
CA GLU A 426 6.58 -21.76 14.34
C GLU A 426 5.09 -21.41 14.32
N ILE A 427 4.75 -20.22 13.81
CA ILE A 427 3.36 -19.78 13.66
C ILE A 427 2.96 -19.56 12.20
N GLN A 428 3.94 -19.32 11.32
CA GLN A 428 3.71 -18.99 9.92
C GLN A 428 4.96 -19.22 9.08
N THR A 429 4.75 -19.65 7.83
CA THR A 429 5.76 -19.68 6.78
C THR A 429 5.51 -18.59 5.73
N LEU A 430 6.58 -18.06 5.15
CA LEU A 430 6.56 -17.04 4.10
C LEU A 430 7.48 -17.48 2.95
N PRO A 431 6.98 -17.58 1.70
CA PRO A 431 7.78 -18.09 0.59
C PRO A 431 8.90 -17.12 0.23
N SER A 432 10.12 -17.63 0.14
CA SER A 432 11.34 -16.87 -0.17
C SER A 432 11.80 -17.12 -1.60
N ARG A 433 11.96 -16.03 -2.35
CA ARG A 433 12.33 -16.04 -3.77
C ARG A 433 13.61 -15.24 -3.97
N GLY A 434 14.73 -15.82 -3.53
CA GLY A 434 16.03 -15.13 -3.49
C GLY A 434 16.04 -14.07 -2.39
N SER A 435 15.56 -14.40 -1.19
CA SER A 435 15.43 -13.43 -0.10
C SER A 435 16.73 -13.31 0.71
N MET A 436 17.29 -12.10 0.74
CA MET A 436 18.49 -11.77 1.50
C MET A 436 18.20 -10.96 2.77
N VAL A 437 16.98 -10.44 2.91
CA VAL A 437 16.63 -9.48 3.95
C VAL A 437 15.16 -9.63 4.35
N VAL A 438 14.92 -9.51 5.65
CA VAL A 438 13.63 -9.36 6.29
C VAL A 438 13.73 -8.23 7.30
N TYR A 439 12.69 -7.42 7.41
CA TYR A 439 12.70 -6.33 8.37
C TYR A 439 11.30 -6.18 8.94
N PRO A 440 11.08 -6.58 10.22
CA PRO A 440 9.87 -6.22 10.94
C PRO A 440 9.97 -4.77 11.41
N PHE A 441 8.90 -4.00 11.27
CA PHE A 441 8.87 -2.59 11.66
C PHE A 441 7.45 -2.15 12.02
N THR A 442 7.33 -1.07 12.78
CA THR A 442 6.03 -0.55 13.22
C THR A 442 5.88 0.89 12.76
N VAL A 443 4.71 1.22 12.21
CA VAL A 443 4.31 2.59 11.90
C VAL A 443 2.99 2.89 12.62
N GLY A 444 3.02 3.82 13.56
CA GLY A 444 1.89 4.06 14.47
C GLY A 444 1.45 2.77 15.18
N PRO A 445 0.17 2.36 15.08
CA PRO A 445 -0.31 1.12 15.70
C PRO A 445 -0.12 -0.14 14.83
N ARG A 446 0.44 -0.01 13.62
CA ARG A 446 0.49 -1.10 12.64
C ARG A 446 1.86 -1.77 12.62
N GLN A 447 1.88 -3.07 12.89
CA GLN A 447 3.08 -3.90 12.73
C GLN A 447 3.16 -4.43 11.29
N TYR A 448 4.27 -4.13 10.63
CA TYR A 448 4.59 -4.59 9.29
C TYR A 448 5.78 -5.54 9.30
N LEU A 449 5.93 -6.25 8.18
CA LEU A 449 7.11 -7.04 7.86
C LEU A 449 7.38 -6.88 6.37
N ILE A 450 8.60 -6.49 6.00
CA ILE A 450 9.03 -6.53 4.60
C ILE A 450 9.98 -7.72 4.39
N LEU A 451 9.68 -8.53 3.37
CA LEU A 451 10.54 -9.62 2.91
C LEU A 451 11.08 -9.26 1.53
N GLY A 452 12.40 -9.03 1.45
CA GLY A 452 13.08 -8.70 0.21
C GLY A 452 13.15 -9.91 -0.73
N SER A 453 13.22 -9.65 -2.04
CA SER A 453 13.30 -10.71 -3.04
C SER A 453 14.15 -10.27 -4.25
N ASP A 454 15.10 -11.12 -4.65
CA ASP A 454 15.93 -10.92 -5.84
C ASP A 454 15.26 -11.44 -7.12
N PHE A 455 14.29 -12.37 -7.02
CA PHE A 455 13.68 -13.06 -8.18
C PHE A 455 12.24 -12.62 -8.50
N SER A 456 11.64 -11.82 -7.64
CA SER A 456 10.26 -11.30 -7.74
C SER A 456 10.12 -9.98 -6.97
N PHE A 457 8.91 -9.42 -6.87
CA PHE A 457 8.67 -8.24 -6.03
C PHE A 457 8.98 -8.50 -4.56
N SER A 458 9.48 -7.48 -3.87
CA SER A 458 9.61 -7.52 -2.42
C SER A 458 8.23 -7.34 -1.80
N ARG A 459 7.90 -8.10 -0.76
CA ARG A 459 6.55 -8.12 -0.21
C ARG A 459 6.51 -7.48 1.16
N VAL A 460 5.62 -6.50 1.32
CA VAL A 460 5.21 -5.97 2.62
C VAL A 460 4.01 -6.77 3.08
N TYR A 461 4.06 -7.20 4.34
CA TYR A 461 2.97 -7.85 5.03
C TYR A 461 2.52 -6.99 6.20
N LEU A 462 1.22 -7.04 6.51
CA LEU A 462 0.60 -6.39 7.65
C LEU A 462 0.20 -7.44 8.68
N TRP A 463 0.52 -7.21 9.94
CA TRP A 463 0.13 -8.08 11.04
C TRP A 463 -1.38 -8.03 11.25
N ASP A 464 -2.01 -9.20 11.28
CA ASP A 464 -3.41 -9.35 11.66
C ASP A 464 -3.49 -9.81 13.13
N ASP A 465 -4.03 -8.94 13.97
CA ASP A 465 -4.19 -9.17 15.40
C ASP A 465 -5.16 -10.32 15.73
N LEU A 466 -6.13 -10.61 14.85
CA LEU A 466 -7.10 -11.68 15.05
C LEU A 466 -6.45 -13.04 14.84
N THR A 467 -5.76 -13.22 13.72
CA THR A 467 -5.10 -14.50 13.41
C THR A 467 -3.68 -14.63 13.97
N GLN A 468 -3.12 -13.54 14.53
CA GLN A 468 -1.72 -13.46 14.96
C GLN A 468 -0.74 -13.88 13.87
N ARG A 469 -0.99 -13.44 12.63
CA ARG A 469 -0.20 -13.78 11.44
C ARG A 469 -0.05 -12.58 10.53
N PHE A 470 1.02 -12.55 9.75
CA PHE A 470 1.22 -11.57 8.69
C PHE A 470 0.36 -11.89 7.46
N LYS A 471 -0.35 -10.90 6.92
CA LYS A 471 -1.12 -11.00 5.67
C LYS A 471 -0.43 -10.18 4.59
N PRO A 472 -0.40 -10.64 3.32
CA PRO A 472 0.13 -9.83 2.22
C PRO A 472 -0.57 -8.46 2.19
N PHE A 473 0.21 -7.39 2.06
CA PHE A 473 -0.29 -6.01 2.14
C PHE A 473 0.02 -5.22 0.87
N GLN A 474 1.29 -5.17 0.47
CA GLN A 474 1.74 -4.42 -0.71
C GLN A 474 2.96 -5.11 -1.33
N GLU A 475 3.15 -4.96 -2.64
CA GLU A 475 4.36 -5.39 -3.34
C GLU A 475 5.19 -4.17 -3.73
N LEU A 476 6.48 -4.17 -3.40
CA LEU A 476 7.43 -3.12 -3.74
C LEU A 476 8.37 -3.60 -4.85
N ASN A 477 8.53 -2.77 -5.87
CA ASN A 477 9.41 -3.05 -7.00
C ASN A 477 10.81 -2.50 -6.73
N MET A 478 11.73 -3.38 -6.38
CA MET A 478 13.12 -3.03 -6.11
C MET A 478 14.06 -4.16 -6.51
N ARG A 479 15.29 -3.80 -6.90
CA ARG A 479 16.25 -4.74 -7.46
C ARG A 479 17.27 -5.16 -6.41
N ALA A 480 17.21 -6.43 -6.01
CA ALA A 480 18.17 -7.02 -5.08
C ALA A 480 18.31 -6.26 -3.74
N PRO A 481 17.22 -6.17 -2.95
CA PRO A 481 17.26 -5.48 -1.66
C PRO A 481 18.21 -6.17 -0.68
N ARG A 482 18.91 -5.39 0.16
CA ARG A 482 19.89 -5.92 1.12
C ARG A 482 19.66 -5.50 2.57
N ALA A 483 19.09 -4.34 2.79
CA ALA A 483 18.77 -3.83 4.12
C ALA A 483 17.57 -2.89 4.05
N PHE A 484 16.84 -2.80 5.15
CA PHE A 484 15.79 -1.81 5.34
C PHE A 484 16.00 -1.12 6.68
N SER A 485 15.63 0.16 6.75
CA SER A 485 15.65 0.92 8.00
C SER A 485 14.48 1.90 8.00
N LEU A 486 13.68 1.90 9.07
CA LEU A 486 12.62 2.88 9.25
C LEU A 486 13.16 4.13 9.95
N ILE A 487 12.71 5.29 9.52
CA ILE A 487 12.98 6.57 10.20
C ILE A 487 11.69 7.39 10.26
N SER A 488 11.42 7.95 11.44
CA SER A 488 10.27 8.82 11.67
C SER A 488 10.77 10.25 11.91
N VAL A 489 10.43 11.17 11.01
CA VAL A 489 10.92 12.56 11.04
C VAL A 489 9.87 13.50 10.44
N ASP A 490 9.64 14.67 11.05
CA ASP A 490 8.66 15.68 10.60
C ASP A 490 7.28 15.11 10.23
N ASN A 491 6.74 14.24 11.09
CA ASN A 491 5.47 13.51 10.88
C ASN A 491 5.44 12.62 9.62
N LYS A 492 6.60 12.21 9.12
CA LYS A 492 6.76 11.25 8.03
C LYS A 492 7.41 10.00 8.58
N ASP A 493 6.85 8.85 8.22
CA ASP A 493 7.49 7.55 8.41
C ASP A 493 8.07 7.12 7.05
N ILE A 494 9.39 7.02 6.99
CA ILE A 494 10.15 6.74 5.77
C ILE A 494 10.87 5.41 5.92
N LEU A 495 10.54 4.44 5.06
CA LEU A 495 11.22 3.16 4.94
C LEU A 495 12.34 3.28 3.91
N LEU A 496 13.57 3.33 4.39
CA LEU A 496 14.77 3.31 3.56
C LEU A 496 15.07 1.88 3.13
N ALA A 497 15.54 1.71 1.90
CA ALA A 497 15.82 0.41 1.34
C ALA A 497 17.09 0.38 0.49
N ALA A 498 18.09 -0.33 1.02
CA ALA A 498 19.36 -0.57 0.34
C ALA A 498 19.17 -1.55 -0.82
N SER A 499 19.77 -1.23 -1.96
CA SER A 499 19.65 -2.01 -3.20
C SER A 499 21.03 -2.27 -3.80
N PHE A 500 21.32 -3.56 -4.03
CA PHE A 500 22.64 -3.99 -4.52
C PHE A 500 22.82 -3.83 -6.03
N LYS A 501 21.73 -3.83 -6.81
CA LYS A 501 21.80 -3.78 -8.29
C LYS A 501 20.98 -2.65 -8.93
N GLY A 502 20.11 -2.00 -8.17
CA GLY A 502 19.39 -0.81 -8.61
C GLY A 502 19.62 0.36 -7.67
N ASN A 503 18.95 1.48 -7.93
CA ASN A 503 18.99 2.63 -7.04
C ASN A 503 18.50 2.26 -5.64
N THR A 504 19.16 2.83 -4.64
CA THR A 504 18.68 2.84 -3.26
C THR A 504 17.44 3.73 -3.18
N LEU A 505 16.43 3.33 -2.40
CA LEU A 505 15.12 4.00 -2.39
C LEU A 505 14.69 4.36 -0.97
N ALA A 506 13.89 5.42 -0.86
CA ALA A 506 13.10 5.73 0.33
C ALA A 506 11.62 5.65 -0.03
N TYR A 507 10.81 5.00 0.81
CA TYR A 507 9.36 4.93 0.67
C TYR A 507 8.70 5.67 1.82
N GLN A 508 7.77 6.58 1.53
CA GLN A 508 6.95 7.22 2.56
C GLN A 508 5.71 6.37 2.83
N HIS A 509 5.41 6.15 4.10
CA HIS A 509 4.13 5.60 4.55
C HIS A 509 3.04 6.68 4.49
N LEU A 510 1.97 6.39 3.77
CA LEU A 510 0.83 7.28 3.57
C LEU A 510 -0.44 6.57 4.04
N LEU A 511 -1.27 7.26 4.83
CA LEU A 511 -2.62 6.79 5.12
C LEU A 511 -3.54 7.08 3.94
N VAL A 512 -4.35 6.09 3.54
CA VAL A 512 -5.25 6.18 2.38
C VAL A 512 -6.67 5.88 2.83
N ASP A 513 -7.60 6.80 2.58
CA ASP A 513 -9.03 6.56 2.76
C ASP A 513 -9.64 5.91 1.51
N LEU A 514 -9.95 4.61 1.63
CA LEU A 514 -10.55 3.82 0.57
C LEU A 514 -12.02 4.16 0.30
N SER A 515 -12.67 4.94 1.17
CA SER A 515 -14.05 5.41 0.94
C SER A 515 -14.13 6.68 0.08
N ALA A 516 -12.98 7.27 -0.23
CA ALA A 516 -12.88 8.45 -1.08
C ALA A 516 -12.67 8.13 -2.57
N LYS A 517 -12.33 6.88 -2.91
CA LYS A 517 -12.19 6.37 -4.28
C LYS A 517 -13.50 5.75 -4.76
#